data_AF-A0A1Q6YH64-F1
#
_entry.id   AF-A0A1Q6YH64-F1
#
_cell.length_a   1.000
_cell.length_b   1.000
_cell.length_c   1.000
_cell.angle_alpha   90.00
_cell.angle_beta   90.00
_cell.angle_gamma   90.00
#
_symmetry.space_group_name_H-M   'P 1'
#
loop_
_entity.id
_entity.type
_entity.pdbx_description
1 polymer ?
#
loop_
_entity_poly.entity_id
_entity_poly.type
_entity_poly.pdbx_seq_one_letter_code
_entity_poly.pdbx_strand_id
1 'polypeptide(L)'
;MSPDWIRIGASTTAQISSIDYLANVITLANTVSWNNGDAVYLYKNSTGTQVLFGSLPDLGAYPTVGGCATPRDSNAGTTIGSMNPGQYSGGVYLAMPFTPGSSYTLCGVTLRMAKAGNPLNMNAYIYTDSSGVPGMPLGMVSASFNSSTLSSSECDAAFVGLNASLTAGTQYWIVVEVPFDNTGSDYVNWYYSSGSASNVFESSSNGSAVWANQNTYAIGKFTTFSQ
;
A
#
# COMPACT_ATOMS: atom_id res chain seq x y z
N MET A 1 27.26 -22.68 -21.32
CA MET A 1 26.06 -22.33 -20.52
C MET A 1 25.99 -23.30 -19.37
N SER A 2 25.56 -22.84 -18.20
CA SER A 2 25.31 -23.66 -17.02
C SER A 2 23.80 -23.68 -16.76
N PRO A 3 23.21 -24.71 -16.11
CA PRO A 3 21.80 -24.64 -15.73
C PRO A 3 21.56 -23.60 -14.64
N ASP A 4 20.44 -22.89 -14.75
CA ASP A 4 19.99 -21.86 -13.81
C ASP A 4 19.67 -22.44 -12.42
N TRP A 5 19.71 -21.58 -11.40
CA TRP A 5 19.48 -21.97 -10.00
C TRP A 5 18.48 -21.03 -9.34
N ILE A 6 17.68 -21.58 -8.41
CA ILE A 6 16.90 -20.81 -7.44
C ILE A 6 17.56 -20.84 -6.05
N ARG A 7 17.14 -19.90 -5.21
CA ARG A 7 17.34 -19.89 -3.76
C ARG A 7 15.97 -19.88 -3.08
N ILE A 8 15.86 -20.59 -1.96
CA ILE A 8 14.67 -20.65 -1.13
C ILE A 8 15.08 -20.22 0.29
N GLY A 9 14.44 -19.18 0.82
CA GLY A 9 14.78 -18.59 2.11
C GLY A 9 16.24 -18.15 2.23
N ALA A 10 16.78 -18.20 3.45
CA ALA A 10 18.08 -17.62 3.78
C ALA A 10 19.30 -18.39 3.23
N SER A 11 19.18 -19.67 2.87
CA SER A 11 20.35 -20.53 2.57
C SER A 11 20.14 -21.66 1.55
N THR A 12 18.95 -22.24 1.45
CA THR A 12 18.68 -23.35 0.52
C THR A 12 18.83 -22.88 -0.92
N THR A 13 19.56 -23.63 -1.76
CA THR A 13 19.64 -23.39 -3.20
C THR A 13 19.39 -24.67 -3.96
N ALA A 14 18.76 -24.56 -5.13
CA ALA A 14 18.40 -25.71 -5.97
C ALA A 14 18.61 -25.37 -7.44
N GLN A 15 19.07 -26.35 -8.21
CA GLN A 15 19.28 -26.23 -9.65
C GLN A 15 17.97 -26.54 -10.39
N ILE A 16 17.64 -25.75 -11.42
CA ILE A 16 16.52 -26.03 -12.33
C ILE A 16 16.95 -27.12 -13.33
N SER A 17 16.14 -28.17 -13.47
CA SER A 17 16.33 -29.22 -14.48
C SER A 17 15.47 -28.97 -15.73
N SER A 18 14.27 -28.41 -15.58
CA SER A 18 13.39 -28.03 -16.69
C SER A 18 12.39 -26.95 -16.28
N ILE A 19 11.85 -26.25 -17.29
CA ILE A 19 10.70 -25.34 -17.16
C ILE A 19 9.67 -25.73 -18.21
N ASP A 20 8.46 -26.08 -17.77
CA ASP A 20 7.29 -26.29 -18.62
C ASP A 20 6.41 -25.04 -18.59
N TYR A 21 6.43 -24.28 -19.68
CA TYR A 21 5.67 -23.03 -19.86
C TYR A 21 4.18 -23.25 -20.14
N LEU A 22 3.74 -24.48 -20.43
CA LEU A 22 2.32 -24.81 -20.63
C LEU A 22 1.70 -25.29 -19.31
N ALA A 23 2.43 -26.08 -18.53
CA ALA A 23 2.02 -26.49 -17.19
C ALA A 23 2.28 -25.42 -16.11
N ASN A 24 3.12 -24.42 -16.39
CA ASN A 24 3.67 -23.45 -15.43
C ASN A 24 4.47 -24.14 -14.29
N VAL A 25 5.25 -25.17 -14.64
CA VAL A 25 6.01 -25.99 -13.68
C VAL A 25 7.51 -25.80 -13.87
N ILE A 26 8.21 -25.50 -12.77
CA ILE A 26 9.68 -25.57 -12.70
C ILE A 26 10.05 -26.88 -12.00
N THR A 27 10.83 -27.74 -12.66
CA THR A 27 11.34 -28.98 -12.06
C THR A 27 12.74 -28.74 -11.51
N LEU A 28 12.99 -29.16 -10.27
CA LEU A 28 14.30 -29.07 -9.64
C LEU A 28 15.10 -30.36 -9.86
N ALA A 29 16.42 -30.23 -10.02
CA ALA A 29 17.31 -31.37 -10.25
C ALA A 29 17.47 -32.29 -9.02
N ASN A 30 17.15 -31.78 -7.82
CA ASN A 30 17.12 -32.51 -6.56
C ASN A 30 15.97 -31.99 -5.69
N THR A 31 15.36 -32.86 -4.89
CA THR A 31 14.45 -32.46 -3.81
C THR A 31 15.21 -31.66 -2.76
N VAL A 32 14.63 -30.56 -2.29
CA VAL A 32 15.14 -29.74 -1.19
C VAL A 32 14.05 -29.52 -0.15
N SER A 33 14.43 -29.13 1.07
CA SER A 33 13.50 -28.81 2.16
C SER A 33 13.58 -27.32 2.52
N TRP A 34 12.44 -26.74 2.87
CA TRP A 34 12.28 -25.35 3.28
C TRP A 34 11.09 -25.20 4.23
N ASN A 35 10.95 -24.04 4.87
CA ASN A 35 9.87 -23.74 5.80
C ASN A 35 8.66 -23.17 5.07
N ASN A 36 7.46 -23.34 5.62
CA ASN A 36 6.28 -22.66 5.10
C ASN A 36 6.46 -21.13 5.18
N GLY A 37 6.31 -20.44 4.05
CA GLY A 37 6.56 -18.99 3.93
C GLY A 37 7.99 -18.59 3.51
N ASP A 38 8.93 -19.53 3.34
CA ASP A 38 10.25 -19.20 2.74
C ASP A 38 10.09 -18.73 1.28
N ALA A 39 10.50 -17.49 1.00
CA ALA A 39 10.43 -16.90 -0.34
C ALA A 39 11.44 -17.52 -1.33
N VAL A 40 11.13 -17.45 -2.63
CA VAL A 40 11.86 -18.10 -3.72
C VAL A 40 12.40 -17.08 -4.72
N TYR A 41 13.67 -17.21 -5.11
CA TYR A 41 14.41 -16.21 -5.87
C TYR A 41 15.30 -16.85 -6.95
N LEU A 42 15.55 -16.17 -8.08
CA LEU A 42 16.51 -16.64 -9.10
C LEU A 42 17.96 -16.37 -8.63
N TYR A 43 18.73 -17.41 -8.32
CA TYR A 43 20.06 -17.29 -7.72
C TYR A 43 21.19 -17.14 -8.76
N LYS A 44 21.18 -17.95 -9.83
CA LYS A 44 22.17 -17.93 -10.92
C LYS A 44 21.50 -18.13 -12.27
N ASN A 45 21.99 -17.42 -13.27
CA ASN A 45 21.50 -17.49 -14.65
C ASN A 45 22.31 -18.49 -15.52
N SER A 46 21.88 -18.64 -16.79
CA SER A 46 22.51 -19.54 -17.77
C SER A 46 23.96 -19.19 -18.18
N THR A 47 24.44 -17.97 -17.90
CA THR A 47 25.85 -17.57 -18.04
C THR A 47 26.71 -17.96 -16.83
N GLY A 48 26.11 -18.58 -15.80
CA GLY A 48 26.76 -18.94 -14.54
C GLY A 48 26.94 -17.75 -13.59
N THR A 49 26.42 -16.58 -13.95
CA THR A 49 26.51 -15.35 -13.16
C THR A 49 25.53 -15.44 -12.00
N GLN A 50 26.03 -15.21 -10.78
CA GLN A 50 25.17 -15.02 -9.62
C GLN A 50 24.49 -13.67 -9.74
N VAL A 51 23.17 -13.67 -9.89
CA VAL A 51 22.37 -12.47 -10.14
C VAL A 51 21.93 -11.77 -8.86
N LEU A 52 21.99 -12.47 -7.71
CA LEU A 52 21.60 -11.96 -6.39
C LEU A 52 22.72 -12.17 -5.36
N PHE A 53 23.21 -11.07 -4.77
CA PHE A 53 24.26 -11.07 -3.74
C PHE A 53 23.66 -10.89 -2.33
N GLY A 54 24.34 -11.39 -1.30
CA GLY A 54 23.97 -11.17 0.11
C GLY A 54 22.85 -12.07 0.65
N SER A 55 22.25 -11.66 1.77
CA SER A 55 21.28 -12.43 2.57
C SER A 55 19.81 -12.05 2.36
N LEU A 56 19.53 -10.94 1.67
CA LEU A 56 18.17 -10.43 1.40
C LEU A 56 17.99 -10.26 -0.12
N PRO A 57 17.63 -11.33 -0.85
CA PRO A 57 17.76 -11.38 -2.31
C PRO A 57 16.45 -10.99 -3.05
N ASP A 58 15.60 -10.14 -2.49
CA ASP A 58 14.37 -9.72 -3.17
C ASP A 58 14.63 -8.62 -4.23
N LEU A 59 15.05 -9.05 -5.42
CA LEU A 59 15.20 -8.20 -6.60
C LEU A 59 14.60 -8.92 -7.82
N GLY A 60 13.33 -8.62 -8.10
CA GLY A 60 12.64 -9.03 -9.34
C GLY A 60 11.79 -10.30 -9.26
N ALA A 61 11.67 -10.93 -8.09
CA ALA A 61 10.77 -12.05 -7.86
C ALA A 61 9.51 -11.57 -7.12
N TYR A 62 8.45 -11.18 -7.85
CA TYR A 62 7.16 -10.89 -7.23
C TYR A 62 6.57 -12.19 -6.62
N PRO A 63 6.42 -12.30 -5.30
CA PRO A 63 5.80 -13.48 -4.71
C PRO A 63 4.30 -13.46 -5.00
N THR A 64 3.76 -14.57 -5.51
CA THR A 64 2.31 -14.79 -5.56
C THR A 64 1.77 -15.15 -4.18
N VAL A 65 1.86 -14.20 -3.25
CA VAL A 65 0.83 -14.06 -2.22
C VAL A 65 -0.54 -13.90 -2.91
N GLY A 66 -1.64 -14.19 -2.22
CA GLY A 66 -3.00 -13.92 -2.74
C GLY A 66 -3.11 -12.45 -3.14
N GLY A 67 -3.08 -12.19 -4.44
CA GLY A 67 -2.29 -11.07 -4.96
C GLY A 67 -3.00 -9.73 -4.92
N CYS A 68 -2.87 -8.98 -3.82
CA CYS A 68 -3.37 -7.62 -3.75
C CYS A 68 -2.53 -6.65 -4.61
N ALA A 69 -2.70 -6.76 -5.92
CA ALA A 69 -1.79 -6.23 -6.92
C ALA A 69 -2.49 -5.76 -8.20
N THR A 70 -3.76 -6.11 -8.42
CA THR A 70 -4.53 -5.67 -9.60
C THR A 70 -5.06 -4.25 -9.36
N PRO A 71 -4.55 -3.19 -10.04
CA PRO A 71 -5.03 -1.83 -9.83
C PRO A 71 -6.47 -1.68 -10.35
N ARG A 72 -7.30 -0.91 -9.67
CA ARG A 72 -8.71 -0.69 -10.05
C ARG A 72 -9.01 0.76 -10.33
N ASP A 73 -8.94 1.62 -9.32
CA ASP A 73 -9.11 3.06 -9.45
C ASP A 73 -7.83 3.77 -8.99
N SER A 74 -7.60 4.97 -9.48
CA SER A 74 -6.53 5.83 -8.98
C SER A 74 -6.89 7.29 -9.14
N ASN A 75 -6.36 8.13 -8.27
CA ASN A 75 -6.36 9.57 -8.48
C ASN A 75 -4.93 10.04 -8.68
N ALA A 76 -4.59 10.28 -9.94
CA ALA A 76 -3.27 10.72 -10.37
C ALA A 76 -2.98 12.21 -10.07
N GLY A 77 -3.94 12.96 -9.52
CA GLY A 77 -3.74 14.21 -8.77
C GLY A 77 -2.69 15.18 -9.32
N THR A 78 -2.89 15.71 -10.52
CA THR A 78 -1.94 16.63 -11.19
C THR A 78 -1.92 18.05 -10.58
N THR A 79 -2.14 18.19 -9.25
CA THR A 79 -2.25 19.47 -8.49
C THR A 79 -1.43 19.44 -7.17
N ILE A 80 -0.82 20.53 -6.60
CA ILE A 80 0.26 20.48 -5.54
C ILE A 80 -0.31 20.76 -4.16
N GLY A 81 0.19 19.98 -3.19
CA GLY A 81 0.26 20.35 -1.78
C GLY A 81 0.51 19.11 -0.91
N SER A 82 0.14 19.22 0.36
CA SER A 82 -0.02 18.08 1.27
C SER A 82 -1.30 18.26 2.09
N MET A 83 -2.01 17.16 2.33
CA MET A 83 -2.67 16.99 3.63
C MET A 83 -1.58 16.59 4.63
N ASN A 84 -1.65 17.04 5.88
CA ASN A 84 -0.61 16.78 6.88
C ASN A 84 -1.15 15.90 8.05
N PRO A 85 -1.48 14.62 7.83
CA PRO A 85 -1.72 13.63 8.89
C PRO A 85 -0.72 13.70 10.07
N GLY A 86 -1.11 14.43 11.12
CA GLY A 86 -0.40 14.51 12.40
C GLY A 86 0.21 15.87 12.73
N GLN A 87 0.15 16.86 11.85
CA GLN A 87 0.47 18.24 12.24
C GLN A 87 -0.60 18.81 13.20
N TYR A 88 -1.78 18.18 13.24
CA TYR A 88 -2.84 18.40 14.23
C TYR A 88 -2.59 17.50 15.44
N SER A 89 -2.40 18.10 16.61
CA SER A 89 -2.26 17.35 17.87
C SER A 89 -3.62 16.84 18.37
N GLY A 90 -3.63 15.69 19.05
CA GLY A 90 -4.82 15.15 19.71
C GLY A 90 -5.69 14.19 18.87
N GLY A 91 -5.11 13.56 17.85
CA GLY A 91 -5.74 12.44 17.10
C GLY A 91 -6.77 12.91 16.07
N VAL A 92 -6.46 12.70 14.79
CA VAL A 92 -7.30 13.17 13.69
C VAL A 92 -7.44 12.10 12.62
N TYR A 93 -8.69 11.86 12.23
CA TYR A 93 -9.08 11.07 11.08
C TYR A 93 -9.21 12.04 9.90
N LEU A 94 -8.44 11.82 8.83
CA LEU A 94 -8.49 12.61 7.59
C LEU A 94 -9.10 11.76 6.48
N ALA A 95 -10.17 12.26 5.85
CA ALA A 95 -10.98 11.51 4.91
C ALA A 95 -11.08 12.20 3.55
N MET A 96 -10.93 11.41 2.48
CA MET A 96 -10.99 11.86 1.09
C MET A 96 -11.96 10.98 0.29
N PRO A 97 -12.85 11.57 -0.54
CA PRO A 97 -13.85 10.82 -1.30
C PRO A 97 -13.26 10.18 -2.56
N PHE A 98 -13.82 9.05 -2.97
CA PHE A 98 -13.62 8.44 -4.28
C PHE A 98 -14.86 7.69 -4.74
N THR A 99 -14.96 7.47 -6.05
CA THR A 99 -16.05 6.72 -6.68
C THR A 99 -15.43 5.65 -7.60
N PRO A 100 -15.64 4.34 -7.33
CA PRO A 100 -15.10 3.27 -8.15
C PRO A 100 -15.69 3.27 -9.57
N GLY A 101 -14.83 3.09 -10.58
CA GLY A 101 -15.23 2.88 -11.97
C GLY A 101 -15.74 1.46 -12.24
N SER A 102 -15.53 0.52 -11.31
CA SER A 102 -15.99 -0.87 -11.40
C SER A 102 -16.34 -1.42 -10.01
N SER A 103 -17.12 -2.51 -9.95
CA SER A 103 -17.43 -3.19 -8.69
C SER A 103 -16.38 -4.28 -8.40
N TYR A 104 -15.78 -4.27 -7.22
CA TYR A 104 -14.76 -5.24 -6.79
C TYR A 104 -14.62 -5.29 -5.26
N THR A 105 -14.02 -6.36 -4.75
CA THR A 105 -13.56 -6.40 -3.35
C THR A 105 -12.18 -5.74 -3.26
N LEU A 106 -12.09 -4.60 -2.57
CA LEU A 106 -10.85 -3.92 -2.27
C LEU A 106 -10.02 -4.78 -1.30
N CYS A 107 -8.77 -5.03 -1.65
CA CYS A 107 -7.78 -5.72 -0.81
C CYS A 107 -6.74 -4.77 -0.19
N GLY A 108 -6.61 -3.56 -0.73
CA GLY A 108 -5.58 -2.61 -0.33
C GLY A 108 -5.57 -1.33 -1.15
N VAL A 109 -4.80 -0.33 -0.68
CA VAL A 109 -4.65 0.99 -1.31
C VAL A 109 -3.21 1.49 -1.14
N THR A 110 -2.62 2.10 -2.17
CA THR A 110 -1.36 2.85 -2.03
C THR A 110 -1.64 4.34 -1.93
N LEU A 111 -1.00 5.02 -0.97
CA LEU A 111 -1.14 6.46 -0.72
C LEU A 111 0.21 7.17 -0.93
N ARG A 112 0.25 8.33 -1.59
CA ARG A 112 1.50 9.07 -1.81
C ARG A 112 1.93 9.80 -0.54
N MET A 113 2.98 9.33 0.14
CA MET A 113 3.34 9.79 1.49
C MET A 113 4.84 10.09 1.67
N ALA A 114 5.15 11.01 2.58
CA ALA A 114 6.48 11.18 3.19
C ALA A 114 6.35 11.66 4.63
N LYS A 115 7.39 11.44 5.45
CA LYS A 115 7.37 11.80 6.88
C LYS A 115 8.17 13.07 7.22
N ALA A 116 7.68 13.83 8.20
CA ALA A 116 8.47 14.69 9.05
C ALA A 116 8.76 13.95 10.38
N GLY A 117 9.98 14.07 10.91
CA GLY A 117 10.35 13.44 12.18
C GLY A 117 10.19 11.92 12.19
N ASN A 118 9.58 11.40 13.25
CA ASN A 118 9.38 9.99 13.55
C ASN A 118 7.90 9.68 13.88
N PRO A 119 7.00 9.70 12.87
CA PRO A 119 5.58 9.47 13.09
C PRO A 119 5.30 8.06 13.62
N LEU A 120 4.23 7.98 14.41
CA LEU A 120 3.65 6.75 14.93
C LEU A 120 2.92 5.98 13.83
N ASN A 121 2.64 4.69 14.07
CA ASN A 121 1.86 3.85 13.15
C ASN A 121 0.46 4.48 12.92
N MET A 122 -0.02 4.42 11.67
CA MET A 122 -1.34 4.93 11.27
C MET A 122 -2.26 3.77 10.85
N ASN A 123 -3.58 3.99 10.92
CA ASN A 123 -4.56 3.06 10.38
C ASN A 123 -5.19 3.66 9.10
N ALA A 124 -5.51 2.82 8.12
CA ALA A 124 -6.35 3.22 6.99
C ALA A 124 -7.67 2.43 6.98
N TYR A 125 -8.72 3.11 6.54
CA TYR A 125 -10.08 2.57 6.50
C TYR A 125 -10.73 2.91 5.17
N ILE A 126 -11.75 2.13 4.82
CA ILE A 126 -12.79 2.54 3.88
C ILE A 126 -14.07 2.82 4.65
N TYR A 127 -14.69 3.96 4.40
CA TYR A 127 -15.99 4.34 4.91
C TYR A 127 -17.01 4.42 3.76
N THR A 128 -18.30 4.18 4.04
CA THR A 128 -19.40 4.55 3.14
C THR A 128 -19.44 6.08 2.96
N ASP A 129 -20.08 6.57 1.91
CA ASP A 129 -20.64 7.92 1.95
C ASP A 129 -21.88 7.98 2.88
N SER A 130 -22.15 9.18 3.41
CA SER A 130 -23.35 9.53 4.18
C SER A 130 -23.83 10.94 3.83
N SER A 131 -24.21 11.16 2.57
CA SER A 131 -24.66 12.43 2.00
C SER A 131 -23.53 13.47 1.83
N GLY A 132 -22.39 13.04 1.30
CA GLY A 132 -21.25 13.91 1.00
C GLY A 132 -20.23 14.07 2.14
N VAL A 133 -20.32 13.24 3.17
CA VAL A 133 -19.32 13.07 4.24
C VAL A 133 -19.14 11.56 4.55
N PRO A 134 -18.04 11.12 5.19
CA PRO A 134 -17.89 9.71 5.58
C PRO A 134 -19.00 9.25 6.54
N GLY A 135 -19.52 8.04 6.29
CA GLY A 135 -20.55 7.39 7.08
C GLY A 135 -19.99 6.32 8.02
N MET A 136 -20.27 5.05 7.73
CA MET A 136 -19.82 3.91 8.54
C MET A 136 -18.56 3.27 7.94
N PRO A 137 -17.60 2.80 8.75
CA PRO A 137 -16.47 2.01 8.26
C PRO A 137 -16.94 0.66 7.69
N LEU A 138 -16.46 0.34 6.49
CA LEU A 138 -16.66 -0.94 5.80
C LEU A 138 -15.49 -1.92 6.01
N GLY A 139 -14.30 -1.40 6.28
CA GLY A 139 -13.09 -2.18 6.53
C GLY A 139 -11.96 -1.31 7.05
N MET A 140 -11.07 -1.90 7.84
CA MET A 140 -9.89 -1.28 8.43
C MET A 140 -8.66 -2.13 8.09
N VAL A 141 -7.52 -1.49 7.86
CA VAL A 141 -6.21 -2.13 7.96
C VAL A 141 -5.26 -1.26 8.77
N SER A 142 -4.64 -1.87 9.78
CA SER A 142 -3.48 -1.30 10.46
C SER A 142 -2.25 -1.61 9.62
N ALA A 143 -1.66 -0.58 8.99
CA ALA A 143 -0.39 -0.70 8.30
C ALA A 143 0.65 0.13 9.05
N SER A 144 1.72 -0.50 9.52
CA SER A 144 2.70 0.10 10.44
C SER A 144 3.61 1.14 9.76
N PHE A 145 3.02 2.23 9.29
CA PHE A 145 3.71 3.35 8.66
C PHE A 145 4.34 4.26 9.70
N ASN A 146 5.56 3.89 10.08
CA ASN A 146 6.42 4.63 11.00
C ASN A 146 7.71 5.10 10.30
N SER A 147 8.67 5.59 11.10
CA SER A 147 9.93 6.14 10.62
C SER A 147 10.85 5.17 9.86
N SER A 148 10.63 3.85 9.96
CA SER A 148 11.40 2.83 9.21
C SER A 148 10.83 2.49 7.84
N THR A 149 9.54 2.79 7.60
CA THR A 149 8.79 2.40 6.39
C THR A 149 8.49 3.57 5.45
N LEU A 150 8.53 4.81 5.94
CA LEU A 150 8.33 6.01 5.14
C LEU A 150 9.63 6.82 5.02
N SER A 151 9.93 7.27 3.82
CA SER A 151 11.02 8.22 3.57
C SER A 151 10.59 9.66 3.92
N SER A 152 11.56 10.55 4.11
CA SER A 152 11.33 12.01 4.14
C SER A 152 11.11 12.61 2.75
N SER A 153 11.38 11.83 1.69
CA SER A 153 10.99 12.11 0.31
C SER A 153 9.75 11.29 -0.05
N GLU A 154 8.90 11.81 -0.93
CA GLU A 154 7.66 11.14 -1.32
C GLU A 154 7.86 9.72 -1.89
N CYS A 155 7.15 8.75 -1.30
CA CYS A 155 7.05 7.37 -1.75
C CYS A 155 5.56 6.93 -1.80
N ASP A 156 5.27 5.79 -2.42
CA ASP A 156 3.92 5.23 -2.45
C ASP A 156 3.80 4.18 -1.31
N ALA A 157 2.92 4.44 -0.34
CA ALA A 157 2.75 3.70 0.90
C ALA A 157 1.58 2.69 0.79
N ALA A 158 1.88 1.39 0.78
CA ALA A 158 0.90 0.32 0.53
C ALA A 158 0.18 -0.19 1.81
N PHE A 159 -1.09 0.18 1.98
CA PHE A 159 -1.99 -0.37 2.99
C PHE A 159 -2.64 -1.65 2.43
N VAL A 160 -2.11 -2.83 2.79
CA VAL A 160 -2.52 -4.13 2.23
C VAL A 160 -3.14 -5.01 3.32
N GLY A 161 -4.31 -5.61 3.03
CA GLY A 161 -5.11 -6.37 4.00
C GLY A 161 -6.49 -5.75 4.29
N LEU A 162 -6.92 -4.76 3.50
CA LEU A 162 -8.32 -4.31 3.51
C LEU A 162 -9.24 -5.43 2.99
N ASN A 163 -10.51 -5.34 3.35
CA ASN A 163 -11.57 -6.17 2.79
C ASN A 163 -12.87 -5.35 2.77
N ALA A 164 -13.15 -4.69 1.65
CA ALA A 164 -14.36 -3.89 1.47
C ALA A 164 -14.96 -4.15 0.09
N SER A 165 -16.23 -4.56 0.03
CA SER A 165 -16.94 -4.73 -1.24
C SER A 165 -17.42 -3.39 -1.76
N LEU A 166 -16.87 -2.96 -2.90
CA LEU A 166 -17.16 -1.67 -3.52
C LEU A 166 -18.04 -1.84 -4.76
N THR A 167 -18.96 -0.90 -4.95
CA THR A 167 -19.90 -0.87 -6.09
C THR A 167 -19.54 0.26 -7.04
N ALA A 168 -19.51 -0.02 -8.35
CA ALA A 168 -19.29 0.97 -9.39
C ALA A 168 -20.25 2.17 -9.25
N GLY A 169 -19.74 3.39 -9.40
CA GLY A 169 -20.53 4.63 -9.32
C GLY A 169 -21.04 5.01 -7.93
N THR A 170 -20.76 4.24 -6.88
CA THR A 170 -21.11 4.57 -5.49
C THR A 170 -19.95 5.31 -4.82
N GLN A 171 -20.22 6.40 -4.10
CA GLN A 171 -19.16 7.14 -3.39
C GLN A 171 -18.76 6.41 -2.10
N TYR A 172 -17.46 6.36 -1.85
CA TYR A 172 -16.82 5.86 -0.64
C TYR A 172 -15.72 6.83 -0.20
N TRP A 173 -15.17 6.64 0.99
CA TRP A 173 -14.13 7.49 1.54
C TRP A 173 -12.91 6.66 1.97
N ILE A 174 -11.72 7.06 1.55
CA ILE A 174 -10.46 6.58 2.12
C ILE A 174 -10.19 7.46 3.34
N VAL A 175 -10.01 6.84 4.50
CA VAL A 175 -9.75 7.55 5.77
C VAL A 175 -8.43 7.09 6.36
N VAL A 176 -7.60 8.02 6.81
CA VAL A 176 -6.36 7.76 7.54
C VAL A 176 -6.48 8.31 8.96
N GLU A 177 -6.30 7.46 9.97
CA GLU A 177 -6.19 7.85 11.37
C GLU A 177 -4.73 8.16 11.73
N VAL A 178 -4.55 9.25 12.48
CA VAL A 178 -3.30 9.56 13.18
C VAL A 178 -3.51 9.38 14.69
N PRO A 179 -2.60 8.71 15.42
CA PRO A 179 -2.70 8.53 16.87
C PRO A 179 -2.80 9.83 17.69
N PHE A 180 -3.46 9.71 18.86
CA PHE A 180 -3.75 10.82 19.77
C PHE A 180 -2.51 11.46 20.41
N ASP A 181 -1.43 10.70 20.54
CA ASP A 181 -0.15 11.08 21.14
C ASP A 181 0.79 11.80 20.16
N ASN A 182 0.31 12.21 18.97
CA ASN A 182 1.09 13.05 18.07
C ASN A 182 1.30 14.48 18.62
N THR A 183 2.57 14.88 18.70
CA THR A 183 3.09 16.16 19.19
C THR A 183 3.00 17.30 18.17
N GLY A 184 2.66 17.02 16.90
CA GLY A 184 2.67 18.00 15.81
C GLY A 184 4.02 18.18 15.12
N SER A 185 5.10 17.60 15.65
CA SER A 185 6.45 17.58 15.05
C SER A 185 6.72 16.34 14.20
N ASP A 186 6.00 15.25 14.46
CA ASP A 186 6.31 13.90 13.98
C ASP A 186 5.12 13.35 13.19
N TYR A 187 4.96 13.85 11.97
CA TYR A 187 3.76 13.67 11.15
C TYR A 187 4.06 13.04 9.78
N VAL A 188 3.01 12.52 9.13
CA VAL A 188 3.06 12.11 7.73
C VAL A 188 2.32 13.13 6.89
N ASN A 189 2.86 13.44 5.73
CA ASN A 189 2.20 14.20 4.69
C ASN A 189 1.67 13.24 3.63
N TRP A 190 0.43 13.43 3.20
CA TRP A 190 -0.20 12.76 2.07
C TRP A 190 -0.28 13.76 0.90
N TYR A 191 0.52 13.54 -0.14
CA TYR A 191 0.95 14.52 -1.15
C TYR A 191 0.18 14.49 -2.49
N TYR A 192 0.32 15.57 -3.27
CA TYR A 192 -0.17 15.77 -4.65
C TYR A 192 0.77 16.72 -5.46
N SER A 193 0.84 16.73 -6.83
CA SER A 193 1.51 17.81 -7.63
C SER A 193 0.98 18.15 -9.06
N SER A 194 0.72 19.39 -9.61
CA SER A 194 0.85 20.84 -9.24
C SER A 194 -0.28 21.84 -9.71
N GLY A 195 -1.04 22.54 -8.82
CA GLY A 195 -2.23 23.40 -9.14
C GLY A 195 -3.46 23.37 -8.16
N SER A 196 -4.63 23.91 -8.56
CA SER A 196 -5.85 24.09 -7.72
C SER A 196 -6.94 23.01 -7.91
N ALA A 197 -7.27 22.23 -6.87
CA ALA A 197 -8.27 21.15 -6.94
C ALA A 197 -9.52 21.42 -6.09
N SER A 198 -10.68 21.64 -6.74
CA SER A 198 -11.94 22.08 -6.09
C SER A 198 -12.73 20.99 -5.34
N ASN A 199 -12.05 20.04 -4.69
CA ASN A 199 -12.70 18.94 -3.95
C ASN A 199 -12.52 19.05 -2.44
N VAL A 200 -13.45 18.41 -1.75
CA VAL A 200 -13.57 18.37 -0.29
C VAL A 200 -12.67 17.30 0.30
N PHE A 201 -11.96 17.63 1.38
CA PHE A 201 -11.53 16.64 2.38
C PHE A 201 -12.13 16.99 3.74
N GLU A 202 -12.49 15.95 4.47
CA GLU A 202 -13.20 16.00 5.74
C GLU A 202 -12.25 15.57 6.87
N SER A 203 -12.41 16.13 8.07
CA SER A 203 -11.74 15.61 9.27
C SER A 203 -12.70 15.34 10.42
N SER A 204 -12.35 14.39 11.28
CA SER A 204 -13.07 14.05 12.51
C SER A 204 -12.06 13.73 13.62
N SER A 205 -12.39 14.08 14.86
CA SER A 205 -11.52 13.86 16.02
C SER A 205 -11.48 12.41 16.52
N ASN A 206 -12.34 11.52 16.00
CA ASN A 206 -12.33 10.09 16.34
C ASN A 206 -13.04 9.21 15.28
N GLY A 207 -13.25 9.71 14.06
CA GLY A 207 -13.94 9.01 12.97
C GLY A 207 -15.45 8.79 13.16
N SER A 208 -16.03 9.19 14.29
CA SER A 208 -17.47 9.07 14.61
C SER A 208 -18.12 10.38 15.06
N ALA A 209 -17.31 11.35 15.49
CA ALA A 209 -17.69 12.75 15.67
C ALA A 209 -17.94 13.41 14.30
N VAL A 210 -18.68 14.53 14.31
CA VAL A 210 -19.06 15.29 13.12
C VAL A 210 -17.85 15.54 12.20
N TRP A 211 -17.98 15.07 10.97
CA TRP A 211 -17.04 15.36 9.89
C TRP A 211 -17.12 16.84 9.52
N ALA A 212 -15.98 17.51 9.54
CA ALA A 212 -15.84 18.92 9.26
C ALA A 212 -14.99 19.16 8.02
N ASN A 213 -15.56 19.85 7.03
CA ASN A 213 -14.89 20.29 5.83
C ASN A 213 -13.75 21.25 6.19
N GLN A 214 -12.51 20.88 5.86
CA GLN A 214 -11.34 21.66 6.25
C GLN A 214 -11.08 22.89 5.37
N ASN A 215 -11.98 23.19 4.41
CA ASN A 215 -11.94 24.35 3.51
C ASN A 215 -10.58 24.57 2.82
N THR A 216 -9.82 23.48 2.62
CA THR A 216 -8.48 23.47 2.04
C THR A 216 -8.45 22.49 0.89
N TYR A 217 -7.91 22.93 -0.24
CA TYR A 217 -8.05 22.28 -1.54
C TYR A 217 -7.01 21.18 -1.76
N ALA A 218 -7.15 20.07 -1.04
CA ALA A 218 -6.21 18.95 -1.06
C ALA A 218 -6.88 17.61 -1.42
N ILE A 219 -6.22 16.86 -2.30
CA ILE A 219 -6.59 15.50 -2.71
C ILE A 219 -5.31 14.68 -2.65
N GLY A 220 -5.19 13.74 -1.71
CA GLY A 220 -4.02 12.88 -1.65
C GLY A 220 -3.98 11.88 -2.81
N LYS A 221 -2.86 11.77 -3.53
CA LYS A 221 -2.71 10.75 -4.60
C LYS A 221 -2.91 9.36 -4.00
N PHE A 222 -3.69 8.52 -4.70
CA PHE A 222 -3.94 7.12 -4.32
C PHE A 222 -4.11 6.19 -5.53
N THR A 223 -3.95 4.89 -5.29
CA THR A 223 -4.41 3.79 -6.16
C THR A 223 -5.06 2.69 -5.32
N THR A 224 -6.23 2.20 -5.70
CA THR A 224 -6.91 1.04 -5.09
C THR A 224 -6.58 -0.26 -5.81
N PHE A 225 -6.59 -1.36 -5.07
CA PHE A 225 -6.25 -2.69 -5.58
C PHE A 225 -7.30 -3.74 -5.22
N SER A 226 -7.47 -4.72 -6.10
CA SER A 226 -8.11 -5.99 -5.79
C SER A 226 -7.12 -7.16 -5.91
N GLN A 227 -7.58 -8.33 -5.48
CA GLN A 227 -7.09 -9.62 -5.98
C GLN A 227 -7.39 -9.75 -7.48
#